data_AF-A0A9X3BWP3-F1
#
_entry.id   AF-A0A9X3BWP3-F1
#
_cell.length_a   1.000
_cell.length_b   1.000
_cell.length_c   1.000
_cell.angle_alpha   90.00
_cell.angle_beta   90.00
_cell.angle_gamma   90.00
#
_symmetry.space_group_name_H-M   'P 1'
#
loop_
_entity.id
_entity.type
_entity.pdbx_description
1 polymer ?
#
loop_
_entity_poly.entity_id
_entity_poly.type
_entity_poly.pdbx_seq_one_letter_code
_entity_poly.pdbx_strand_id
1 'polypeptide(L)' 'VVEPADALKGLLDNAYRADDADLARDQTLFALLMGLRESSIVEVYVRGRKLTPIGARP' A
#
# COMPACT_ATOMS: atom_id res chain seq x y z
N VAL A 1 -0.81 -21.69 -1.58
CA VAL A 1 -0.61 -20.49 -0.76
C VAL A 1 0.14 -19.50 -1.62
N VAL A 2 -0.32 -18.25 -1.76
CA VAL A 2 0.41 -17.22 -2.52
C VAL A 2 1.52 -16.70 -1.63
N GLU A 3 2.78 -16.84 -2.05
CA GLU A 3 3.90 -16.30 -1.30
C GLU A 3 4.09 -14.81 -1.64
N PRO A 4 4.32 -13.96 -0.63
CA PRO A 4 4.59 -12.55 -0.87
C PRO A 4 5.93 -12.40 -1.61
N ALA A 5 6.00 -11.42 -2.52
CA ALA A 5 7.27 -11.01 -3.11
C ALA A 5 8.27 -10.61 -1.99
N ASP A 6 9.56 -10.86 -2.20
CA ASP A 6 10.60 -10.66 -1.18
C ASP A 6 10.57 -9.27 -0.53
N ALA A 7 10.28 -8.24 -1.32
CA ALA A 7 10.14 -6.86 -0.83
C ALA A 7 8.99 -6.67 0.18
N LEU A 8 7.91 -7.44 0.03
CA LEU A 8 6.76 -7.42 0.94
C LEU A 8 7.00 -8.28 2.18
N LYS A 9 7.74 -9.38 2.05
CA LYS A 9 8.00 -10.32 3.14
C LYS A 9 8.62 -9.64 4.36
N GLY A 10 9.65 -8.81 4.16
CA GLY A 10 10.32 -8.11 5.26
C GLY A 10 9.41 -7.12 6.03
N LEU A 11 8.44 -6.50 5.33
CA LEU A 11 7.46 -5.61 5.94
C LEU A 11 6.42 -6.39 6.76
N LEU A 12 6.01 -7.58 6.29
CA LEU A 12 5.08 -8.44 7.01
C LEU A 12 5.72 -9.07 8.26
N ASP A 13 6.99 -9.49 8.15
CA ASP A 13 7.73 -10.07 9.28
C ASP A 13 7.85 -9.04 10.43
N ASN A 14 8.03 -7.75 10.09
CA ASN A 14 8.14 -6.63 11.04
C ASN A 14 6.84 -5.80 11.17
N ALA A 15 5.69 -6.37 10.81
CA ALA A 15 4.42 -5.67 10.86
C ALA A 15 4.04 -5.23 12.28
N TYR A 16 3.23 -4.17 12.37
CA TYR A 16 2.78 -3.60 13.63
C TYR A 16 2.00 -4.65 14.45
N ARG A 17 2.38 -4.82 15.73
CA ARG A 17 1.78 -5.79 16.64
C ARG A 17 0.95 -5.05 17.69
N ALA A 18 -0.30 -5.44 17.83
CA ALA A 18 -1.23 -4.94 18.84
C ALA A 18 -2.13 -6.08 19.30
N ASP A 19 -2.65 -5.99 20.52
CA ASP A 19 -3.64 -6.93 21.05
C ASP A 19 -4.98 -6.85 20.30
N ASP A 20 -5.28 -5.65 19.79
CA ASP A 20 -6.41 -5.41 18.91
C ASP A 20 -6.04 -5.74 17.45
N ALA A 21 -6.74 -6.72 16.89
CA ALA A 21 -6.52 -7.22 15.53
C ALA A 21 -6.86 -6.18 14.45
N ASP A 22 -7.87 -5.33 14.66
CA ASP A 22 -8.24 -4.30 13.69
C ASP A 22 -7.17 -3.21 13.67
N LEU A 23 -6.68 -2.80 14.84
CA LEU A 23 -5.58 -1.84 14.92
C LEU A 23 -4.30 -2.39 14.26
N ALA A 24 -3.94 -3.65 14.52
CA ALA A 24 -2.78 -4.28 13.91
C ALA A 24 -2.87 -4.31 12.38
N ARG A 25 -4.05 -4.65 11.85
CA ARG A 25 -4.32 -4.64 10.41
C ARG A 25 -4.18 -3.23 9.84
N ASP A 26 -4.84 -2.24 10.44
CA ASP A 26 -4.91 -0.90 9.89
C ASP A 26 -3.54 -0.20 9.89
N GLN A 27 -2.73 -0.40 10.94
CA GLN A 27 -1.36 0.10 11.00
C GLN A 27 -0.44 -0.59 9.99
N THR A 28 -0.58 -1.91 9.82
CA THR A 28 0.18 -2.66 8.81
C THR A 28 -0.17 -2.18 7.41
N LEU A 29 -1.46 -2.03 7.11
CA LEU A 29 -1.92 -1.51 5.82
C LEU A 29 -1.41 -0.10 5.57
N PHE A 30 -1.49 0.78 6.57
CA PHE A 30 -0.97 2.15 6.46
C PHE A 30 0.52 2.16 6.15
N ALA A 31 1.34 1.39 6.87
CA ALA A 31 2.77 1.29 6.63
C ALA A 31 3.09 0.78 5.22
N LEU A 32 2.35 -0.22 4.73
CA LEU A 32 2.48 -0.72 3.37
C LEU A 32 2.20 0.38 2.34
N LEU A 33 1.09 1.10 2.49
CA LEU A 33 0.70 2.18 1.58
C LEU A 33 1.70 3.34 1.61
N MET A 34 2.23 3.70 2.77
CA MET A 34 3.24 4.75 2.92
C MET A 34 4.61 4.35 2.33
N GLY A 35 4.92 3.06 2.28
CA GLY A 35 6.14 2.53 1.66
C GLY A 35 6.05 2.44 0.12
N LEU A 36 4.86 2.61 -0.46
CA LEU A 36 4.71 2.58 -1.92
C LEU A 36 5.32 3.84 -2.54
N ARG A 37 6.17 3.63 -3.53
CA ARG A 37 6.63 4.72 -4.40
C ARG A 37 5.50 5.11 -5.33
N GLU A 38 5.42 6.38 -5.71
CA GLU A 38 4.42 6.87 -6.67
C GLU A 38 4.42 6.05 -7.98
N SER A 39 5.59 5.64 -8.47
CA SER A 39 5.74 4.78 -9.64
C SER A 39 5.15 3.37 -9.52
N SER A 40 4.79 2.95 -8.30
CA SER A 40 4.13 1.66 -8.04
C SER A 40 2.60 1.78 -8.03
N ILE A 41 2.06 3.00 -8.15
CA ILE A 41 0.63 3.25 -8.23
C ILE A 41 0.19 3.14 -9.69
N VAL A 42 -0.63 2.14 -9.99
CA VAL A 42 -1.13 1.90 -11.36
C VAL A 42 -2.17 2.95 -11.75
N GLU A 43 -3.09 3.29 -10.85
CA GLU A 43 -4.16 4.27 -11.08
C GLU A 43 -4.60 4.93 -9.76
N VAL A 44 -5.05 6.19 -9.83
CA VAL A 44 -5.61 6.93 -8.69
C VAL A 44 -7.07 7.28 -9.00
N TYR A 45 -7.98 7.03 -8.05
CA TYR A 45 -9.40 7.37 -8.19
C TYR A 45 -9.86 8.26 -7.02
N VAL A 46 -10.56 9.36 -7.34
CA VAL A 46 -11.16 10.26 -6.34
C VAL A 46 -12.66 10.41 -6.63
N ARG A 47 -13.51 10.05 -5.66
CA ARG A 47 -14.97 10.04 -5.81
C ARG A 47 -15.44 9.28 -7.07
N GLY A 48 -14.79 8.16 -7.36
CA GLY A 48 -15.08 7.33 -8.54
C GLY A 48 -14.49 7.84 -9.87
N ARG A 49 -13.73 8.95 -9.86
CA ARG A 49 -13.10 9.50 -11.07
C ARG A 49 -11.61 9.19 -11.10
N LYS A 50 -11.14 8.58 -12.19
CA LYS A 50 -9.70 8.35 -12.41
C LYS A 50 -8.99 9.70 -12.56
N LEU A 51 -7.94 9.92 -11.78
CA LEU A 51 -7.08 11.08 -11.91
C LEU A 51 -5.97 10.79 -12.92
N THR A 52 -5.74 11.74 -13.83
CA THR A 52 -4.57 11.74 -14.70
C THR A 52 -3.46 12.53 -14.00
N PRO A 53 -2.22 12.01 -13.93
CA PRO A 53 -1.10 12.78 -13.38
C PRO A 53 -0.92 14.12 -14.12
N ILE A 54 -0.80 15.22 -13.38
CA ILE A 54 -0.54 16.53 -13.95
C ILE A 54 0.87 16.51 -14.55
N GLY A 55 0.97 16.44 -15.88
CA GLY A 55 2.25 16.39 -16.61
C GLY A 55 2.38 15.24 -17.61
N ALA A 56 1.46 14.28 -17.62
CA ALA A 56 1.35 13.30 -18.70
C ALA A 56 0.84 14.01 -19.97
N ARG A 57 1.75 14.57 -20.78
CA ARG A 57 1.42 14.94 -22.17
C ARG A 57 1.18 13.66 -22.97
N PRO A 58 0.24 13.69 -23.94
CA PRO A 58 -0.07 12.53 -24.77
C PRO A 58 1.12 12.08 -25.60
#